data_AF-A0A2M7U9K6-F1
#
_entry.id   AF-A0A2M7U9K6-F1
#
_cell.length_a   1.000
_cell.length_b   1.000
_cell.length_c   1.000
_cell.angle_alpha   90.00
_cell.angle_beta   90.00
_cell.angle_gamma   90.00
#
_symmetry.space_group_name_H-M   'P 1'
#
loop_
_entity.id
_entity.type
_entity.pdbx_description
1 polymer ?
#
loop_
_entity_poly.entity_id
_entity_poly.type
_entity_poly.pdbx_seq_one_letter_code
_entity_poly.pdbx_strand_id
1 'polypeptide(L)'
;EFGQAKITKGYQLPAEWVIHTVGPRWQDGQHDEEALLASCYSESLKLASQCGIRTIAFPSISTGIYRFPIEKASQIAVDETIHFLLNNQEIDLVNLVAFSEKDESTLKHVL
;
A
#
# COMPACT_ATOMS: atom_id res chain seq x y z
N GLU A 1 -10.07 -4.75 -10.35
CA GLU A 1 -11.15 -3.97 -9.70
C GLU A 1 -10.54 -3.25 -8.50
N PHE A 2 -11.32 -2.46 -7.74
CA PHE A 2 -10.79 -1.86 -6.50
C PHE A 2 -10.33 -2.97 -5.54
N GLY A 3 -9.23 -2.73 -4.82
CA GLY A 3 -8.69 -3.70 -3.84
C GLY A 3 -7.92 -4.89 -4.44
N GLN A 4 -7.87 -5.04 -5.77
CA GLN A 4 -7.10 -6.11 -6.42
C GLN A 4 -5.74 -5.62 -6.91
N ALA A 5 -4.75 -6.52 -6.89
CA ALA A 5 -3.39 -6.28 -7.38
C ALA A 5 -3.04 -7.13 -8.62
N LYS A 6 -2.23 -6.59 -9.52
CA LYS A 6 -1.64 -7.29 -10.68
C LYS A 6 -0.17 -6.93 -10.81
N ILE A 7 0.65 -7.83 -11.33
CA ILE A 7 2.10 -7.65 -11.41
C ILE A 7 2.59 -7.56 -12.87
N THR A 8 3.55 -6.67 -13.12
CA THR A 8 4.31 -6.58 -14.37
C THR A 8 5.80 -6.43 -14.08
N LYS A 9 6.64 -6.64 -15.10
CA LYS A 9 8.06 -6.24 -15.03
C LYS A 9 8.19 -4.73 -14.85
N GLY A 10 9.28 -4.27 -14.21
CA GLY A 10 9.60 -2.86 -14.05
C GLY A 10 10.32 -2.22 -15.26
N TYR A 11 10.80 -3.02 -16.21
CA TYR A 11 11.44 -2.56 -17.44
C TYR A 11 12.65 -1.64 -17.19
N GLN A 12 12.53 -0.34 -17.48
CA GLN A 12 13.61 0.64 -17.30
C GLN A 12 13.71 1.16 -15.86
N LEU A 13 12.81 0.71 -14.97
CA LEU A 13 12.89 1.04 -13.55
C LEU A 13 14.00 0.23 -12.86
N PRO A 14 14.62 0.78 -11.81
CA PRO A 14 15.53 0.02 -10.95
C PRO A 14 14.84 -1.16 -10.25
N ALA A 15 13.53 -1.07 -10.02
CA ALA A 15 12.72 -2.16 -9.48
C ALA A 15 12.45 -3.23 -10.55
N GLU A 16 12.62 -4.50 -10.18
CA GLU A 16 12.40 -5.63 -11.09
C GLU A 16 10.91 -5.80 -11.48
N TRP A 17 10.02 -5.45 -10.55
CA TRP A 17 8.58 -5.63 -10.67
C TRP A 17 7.82 -4.37 -10.28
N VAL A 18 6.63 -4.21 -10.86
CA VAL A 18 5.63 -3.23 -10.44
C VAL A 18 4.35 -3.99 -10.14
N ILE A 19 3.85 -3.83 -8.91
CA ILE A 19 2.54 -4.31 -8.50
C ILE A 19 1.56 -3.13 -8.62
N HIS A 20 0.59 -3.28 -9.52
CA HIS A 20 -0.45 -2.33 -9.81
C HIS A 20 -1.68 -2.69 -8.98
N THR A 21 -2.13 -1.76 -8.14
CA THR A 21 -3.38 -1.89 -7.40
C THR A 21 -4.25 -0.64 -7.59
N VAL A 22 -5.56 -0.81 -7.54
CA VAL A 22 -6.51 0.30 -7.71
C VAL A 22 -7.14 0.60 -6.37
N GLY A 23 -6.68 1.69 -5.74
CA GLY A 23 -7.24 2.19 -4.49
C GLY A 23 -8.61 2.84 -4.68
N PRO A 24 -9.48 2.83 -3.65
CA PRO A 24 -10.81 3.44 -3.71
C PRO A 24 -10.71 4.96 -3.76
N ARG A 25 -11.70 5.60 -4.38
CA ARG A 25 -11.96 7.03 -4.23
C ARG A 25 -12.73 7.27 -2.94
N TRP A 26 -12.25 8.19 -2.10
CA TRP A 26 -12.97 8.59 -0.90
C TRP A 26 -14.20 9.42 -1.24
N GLN A 27 -15.33 9.04 -0.65
CA GLN A 27 -16.58 9.79 -0.76
C GLN A 27 -16.96 10.33 0.60
N ASP A 28 -17.24 9.43 1.55
CA ASP A 28 -17.74 9.75 2.89
C ASP A 28 -17.36 8.70 3.96
N GLY A 29 -16.72 7.59 3.57
CA GLY A 29 -16.37 6.50 4.48
C GLY A 29 -17.51 5.50 4.73
N GLN A 30 -18.60 5.56 3.96
CA GLN A 30 -19.76 4.67 4.08
C GLN A 30 -19.86 3.64 2.94
N HIS A 31 -18.83 3.55 2.10
CA HIS A 31 -18.81 2.74 0.88
C HIS A 31 -17.65 1.72 0.89
N ASP A 32 -17.33 1.19 2.07
CA ASP A 32 -16.23 0.25 2.31
C ASP A 32 -14.85 0.77 1.90
N GLU A 33 -14.66 2.09 1.81
CA GLU A 33 -13.41 2.66 1.29
C GLU A 33 -12.19 2.23 2.13
N GLU A 34 -12.34 2.14 3.45
CA GLU A 34 -11.27 1.66 4.33
C GLU A 34 -10.91 0.19 4.06
N ALA A 35 -11.91 -0.68 3.92
CA ALA A 35 -11.70 -2.10 3.62
C ALA A 35 -11.10 -2.31 2.22
N LEU A 36 -11.54 -1.54 1.22
CA LEU A 36 -10.98 -1.57 -0.13
C LEU A 36 -9.53 -1.08 -0.16
N LEU A 37 -9.19 -0.05 0.62
CA LEU A 37 -7.81 0.41 0.75
C LEU A 37 -6.94 -0.64 1.45
N ALA A 38 -7.43 -1.26 2.53
CA ALA A 38 -6.74 -2.35 3.21
C ALA A 38 -6.47 -3.53 2.25
N SER A 39 -7.46 -3.90 1.44
CA SER A 39 -7.32 -4.91 0.39
C SER A 39 -6.20 -4.59 -0.61
N CYS A 40 -5.97 -3.30 -0.92
CA CYS A 40 -4.90 -2.91 -1.84
C CYS A 40 -3.51 -3.28 -1.29
N TYR A 41 -3.30 -3.08 0.01
CA TYR A 41 -2.04 -3.42 0.67
C TYR A 41 -1.88 -4.94 0.81
N SER A 42 -2.90 -5.62 1.35
CA SER A 42 -2.83 -7.06 1.62
C SER A 42 -2.70 -7.90 0.34
N GLU A 43 -3.45 -7.61 -0.72
CA GLU A 43 -3.32 -8.34 -1.99
C GLU A 43 -1.99 -8.03 -2.70
N SER A 44 -1.44 -6.82 -2.54
CA SER A 44 -0.12 -6.49 -3.09
C SER A 44 1.01 -7.23 -2.36
N LEU A 45 0.97 -7.28 -1.02
CA LEU A 45 1.94 -7.99 -0.19
C LEU A 45 1.89 -9.51 -0.47
N LYS A 46 0.68 -10.07 -0.56
CA LYS A 46 0.45 -11.47 -0.92
C LYS A 46 1.01 -11.80 -2.30
N LEU A 47 0.79 -10.95 -3.29
CA LEU A 47 1.33 -11.15 -4.63
C LEU A 47 2.86 -11.06 -4.65
N ALA A 48 3.44 -10.14 -3.88
CA ALA A 48 4.89 -10.03 -3.72
C ALA A 48 5.49 -11.31 -3.13
N SER A 49 4.91 -11.80 -2.03
CA SER A 49 5.27 -13.06 -1.36
C SER A 49 5.20 -14.26 -2.32
N GLN A 50 4.08 -14.42 -3.03
CA GLN A 50 3.89 -15.50 -4.01
C GLN A 50 4.89 -15.47 -5.18
N CYS A 51 5.42 -14.30 -5.53
CA CYS A 51 6.44 -14.13 -6.56
C CYS A 51 7.88 -14.15 -6.00
N GLY A 52 8.07 -14.42 -4.70
CA GLY A 52 9.39 -14.44 -4.07
C GLY A 52 10.05 -13.06 -3.96
N ILE A 53 9.27 -11.97 -4.04
CA ILE A 53 9.75 -10.60 -3.90
C ILE A 53 9.94 -10.31 -2.42
N ARG A 54 11.18 -9.99 -2.03
CA ARG A 54 11.56 -9.82 -0.62
C ARG A 54 11.55 -8.37 -0.14
N THR A 55 11.52 -7.40 -1.06
CA THR A 55 11.48 -5.97 -0.74
C THR A 55 10.42 -5.29 -1.59
N ILE A 56 9.62 -4.41 -0.97
CA ILE A 56 8.52 -3.71 -1.64
C ILE A 56 8.40 -2.29 -1.10
N ALA A 57 8.00 -1.35 -1.96
CA ALA A 57 7.74 0.03 -1.61
C ALA A 57 6.31 0.41 -1.99
N PHE A 58 5.58 1.04 -1.07
CA PHE A 58 4.24 1.54 -1.29
C PHE A 58 4.23 3.07 -1.31
N PRO A 59 3.57 3.70 -2.29
CA PRO A 59 3.22 5.11 -2.17
C PRO A 59 2.06 5.27 -1.17
N SER A 60 1.68 6.52 -0.89
CA SER A 60 0.44 6.84 -0.18
C SER A 60 -0.77 6.59 -1.10
N ILE A 61 -1.30 5.36 -1.09
CA ILE A 61 -2.38 4.93 -2.00
C ILE A 61 -3.66 5.73 -1.70
N SER A 62 -4.35 6.17 -2.76
CA SER A 62 -5.61 6.94 -2.74
C SER A 62 -5.58 8.35 -2.14
N THR A 63 -4.47 8.85 -1.61
CA THR A 63 -4.43 10.16 -0.91
C THR A 63 -4.28 11.37 -1.85
N GLY A 64 -3.94 11.13 -3.11
CA GLY A 64 -3.86 12.18 -4.15
C GLY A 64 -5.25 12.54 -4.73
N ILE A 65 -5.42 12.34 -6.04
CA ILE A 65 -6.67 12.68 -6.74
C ILE A 65 -7.92 11.95 -6.20
N TYR A 66 -7.72 10.80 -5.54
CA TYR A 66 -8.78 10.01 -4.91
C TYR A 66 -9.16 10.49 -3.51
N ARG A 67 -8.46 11.50 -2.97
CA ARG A 67 -8.82 12.31 -1.79
C ARG A 67 -9.07 11.50 -0.50
N PHE A 68 -8.49 10.32 -0.38
CA PHE A 68 -8.54 9.57 0.87
C PHE A 68 -7.84 10.35 1.98
N PRO A 69 -8.47 10.55 3.16
CA PRO A 69 -7.85 11.24 4.28
C PRO A 69 -6.53 10.57 4.65
N ILE A 70 -5.45 11.34 4.60
CA ILE A 70 -4.09 10.79 4.70
C ILE A 70 -3.83 10.15 6.06
N GLU A 71 -4.44 10.65 7.13
CA GLU A 71 -4.33 10.10 8.47
C GLU A 71 -4.91 8.68 8.52
N LYS A 72 -6.12 8.49 7.96
CA LYS A 72 -6.77 7.17 7.87
C LYS A 72 -6.02 6.23 6.94
N ALA A 73 -5.61 6.71 5.76
CA ALA A 73 -4.85 5.92 4.80
C ALA A 73 -3.50 5.45 5.37
N SER A 74 -2.82 6.31 6.12
CA SER A 74 -1.54 5.99 6.76
C SER A 74 -1.71 4.92 7.83
N GLN A 75 -2.75 5.02 8.67
CA GLN A 75 -3.05 3.98 9.66
C GLN A 75 -3.30 2.63 8.99
N ILE A 76 -4.13 2.59 7.94
CA ILE A 76 -4.40 1.37 7.17
C ILE A 76 -3.13 0.79 6.56
N ALA A 77 -2.27 1.63 5.97
CA ALA A 77 -1.02 1.19 5.37
C ALA A 77 -0.09 0.52 6.40
N VAL A 78 0.03 1.10 7.60
CA VAL A 78 0.85 0.57 8.69
C VAL A 78 0.24 -0.72 9.24
N ASP A 79 -1.05 -0.72 9.57
CA ASP A 79 -1.75 -1.86 10.17
C ASP A 79 -1.68 -3.10 9.27
N GLU A 80 -2.00 -2.95 7.98
CA GLU A 80 -1.93 -4.07 7.02
C GLU A 80 -0.50 -4.55 6.80
N THR A 81 0.48 -3.64 6.78
CA THR A 81 1.90 -4.00 6.65
C THR A 81 2.37 -4.81 7.85
N ILE A 82 2.11 -4.33 9.07
CA ILE A 82 2.50 -5.01 10.31
C ILE A 82 1.79 -6.36 10.39
N HIS A 83 0.48 -6.39 10.17
CA HIS A 83 -0.31 -7.62 10.21
C HIS A 83 0.24 -8.66 9.23
N PHE A 84 0.58 -8.27 8.01
CA PHE A 84 1.15 -9.19 7.03
C PHE A 84 2.53 -9.72 7.48
N LEU A 85 3.44 -8.85 7.91
CA LEU A 85 4.81 -9.21 8.29
C LEU A 85 4.88 -10.08 9.56
N LEU A 86 3.94 -9.92 10.49
CA LEU A 86 3.85 -10.79 11.66
C LEU A 86 3.46 -12.23 11.31
N ASN A 87 2.78 -12.43 10.18
CA ASN A 87 2.29 -13.74 9.75
C ASN A 87 3.07 -14.35 8.59
N ASN A 88 3.97 -13.59 7.93
CA ASN A 88 4.71 -14.02 6.75
C ASN A 88 6.16 -13.52 6.81
N GLN A 89 7.13 -14.43 6.73
CA GLN A 89 8.57 -14.11 6.79
C GLN A 89 9.25 -14.03 5.42
N GLU A 90 8.46 -13.99 4.33
CA GLU A 90 8.99 -14.00 2.97
C GLU A 90 9.48 -12.61 2.51
N ILE A 91 8.94 -11.54 3.11
CA ILE A 91 9.30 -10.14 2.85
C ILE A 91 10.20 -9.64 3.98
N ASP A 92 11.37 -9.12 3.62
CA ASP A 92 12.38 -8.58 4.54
C ASP A 92 12.15 -7.09 4.87
N LEU A 93 11.64 -6.33 3.90
CA LEU A 93 11.51 -4.88 4.01
C LEU A 93 10.30 -4.34 3.25
N VAL A 94 9.49 -3.55 3.94
CA VAL A 94 8.42 -2.75 3.36
C VAL A 94 8.73 -1.27 3.59
N ASN A 95 8.86 -0.51 2.50
CA ASN A 95 9.06 0.94 2.56
C ASN A 95 7.72 1.66 2.33
N LEU A 96 7.26 2.45 3.31
CA LEU A 96 6.16 3.39 3.11
C LEU A 96 6.74 4.72 2.62
N VAL A 97 6.55 5.03 1.34
CA VAL A 97 7.22 6.14 0.66
C VAL A 97 6.30 7.37 0.61
N ALA A 98 6.64 8.37 1.42
CA ALA A 98 6.04 9.69 1.38
C ALA A 98 6.53 10.49 0.15
N PHE A 99 5.65 11.28 -0.45
CA PHE A 99 6.04 12.20 -1.54
C PHE A 99 6.45 13.58 -1.01
N SER A 100 5.82 14.05 0.08
CA SER A 100 6.10 15.35 0.71
C SER A 100 6.45 15.21 2.19
N GLU A 101 7.09 16.24 2.76
CA GLU A 101 7.38 16.32 4.21
C GLU A 101 6.11 16.21 5.06
N LYS A 102 4.98 16.72 4.56
CA LYS A 102 3.69 16.60 5.23
C LYS A 102 3.24 15.14 5.30
N ASP A 103 3.31 14.43 4.18
CA ASP A 103 2.93 13.01 4.13
C ASP A 103 3.84 12.17 5.03
N GLU A 104 5.13 12.48 5.04
CA GLU A 104 6.12 11.84 5.91
C GLU A 104 5.78 12.09 7.39
N SER A 105 5.45 13.33 7.77
CA SER A 105 5.07 13.66 9.13
C SER A 105 3.80 12.92 9.58
N THR A 106 2.81 12.75 8.70
CA THR A 106 1.60 12.00 9.01
C THR A 106 1.91 10.51 9.18
N LEU A 107 2.69 9.91 8.26
CA LEU A 107 3.10 8.51 8.35
C LEU A 107 3.90 8.22 9.63
N LYS A 108 4.81 9.12 10.02
CA LYS A 108 5.58 9.00 11.27
C LYS A 108 4.73 9.09 12.54
N HIS A 109 3.53 9.67 12.49
CA HIS A 109 2.66 9.78 13.65
C HIS A 109 1.87 8.49 13.93
N VAL A 110 1.72 7.61 12.93
CA VAL A 110 0.95 6.37 13.03
C VAL A 110 1.82 5.11 13.18
N LEU A 111 3.15 5.24 13.07
CA LEU A 111 4.14 4.22 13.40
C LEU A 111 4.43 4.19 14.91
#